data_AF-A0A1E1VYI9-F1
#
_entry.id   AF-A0A1E1VYI9-F1
#
_cell.length_a   1.000
_cell.length_b   1.000
_cell.length_c   1.000
_cell.angle_alpha   90.00
_cell.angle_beta   90.00
_cell.angle_gamma   90.00
#
_symmetry.space_group_name_H-M   'P 1'
#
loop_
_entity.id
_entity.type
_entity.pdbx_description
1 polymer ?
#
loop_
_entity_poly.entity_id
_entity_poly.type
_entity_poly.pdbx_seq_one_letter_code
_entity_poly.pdbx_strand_id
1 'polypeptide(L)'
;PDPVAQAGLYPTAEQMELYAYHLPHATLSSLMDIFVHLCTVDDSLYFMCNTEGFKFLAEMIQHVPLPLRARYVFCCAPINNKLPFVCAQFLKMIRQYSRNEPITKTWMCNAVDWPLPPPKTIMDLVHLESVFDVLELYLWLSYRFPDMFPDVKLVREMETELDTIIQQGIFQITRLLRNSEQVLRDDPESEPLSKRTARMAGQVMAHNHKTDEKGKLSDMLVARGLITPQMLKKLQQELSTDSKTDRSKKKTTAIHRRRK
;
A
#
# COMPACT_ATOMS: atom_id res chain seq x y z
N PRO A 1 -10.58 -29.91 -4.60
CA PRO A 1 -10.68 -29.09 -3.37
C PRO A 1 -11.35 -29.90 -2.27
N ASP A 2 -10.80 -29.86 -1.06
CA ASP A 2 -11.42 -30.52 0.08
C ASP A 2 -12.72 -29.80 0.47
N PRO A 3 -13.73 -30.50 1.01
CA PRO A 3 -14.97 -29.88 1.45
C PRO A 3 -14.71 -28.86 2.57
N VAL A 4 -15.42 -27.72 2.52
CA VAL A 4 -15.39 -26.72 3.59
C VAL A 4 -16.10 -27.28 4.82
N ALA A 5 -15.40 -27.33 5.97
CA ALA A 5 -15.92 -27.93 7.20
C ALA A 5 -16.79 -26.97 8.04
N GLN A 6 -16.52 -25.67 7.99
CA GLN A 6 -17.18 -24.67 8.84
C GLN A 6 -17.42 -23.35 8.08
N ALA A 7 -18.43 -22.59 8.52
CA ALA A 7 -18.76 -21.26 8.02
C ALA A 7 -18.40 -20.16 9.03
N GLY A 8 -17.92 -19.03 8.52
CA GLY A 8 -17.55 -17.88 9.36
C GLY A 8 -18.76 -17.02 9.75
N LEU A 9 -18.85 -16.64 11.01
CA LEU A 9 -19.82 -15.68 11.56
C LEU A 9 -19.13 -14.37 11.94
N TYR A 10 -19.86 -13.27 11.81
CA TYR A 10 -19.34 -11.94 12.16
C TYR A 10 -20.38 -11.15 12.98
N PRO A 11 -19.96 -10.39 14.00
CA PRO A 11 -20.89 -9.64 14.84
C PRO A 11 -21.56 -8.53 14.04
N THR A 12 -22.90 -8.47 14.10
CA THR A 12 -23.69 -7.45 13.41
C THR A 12 -23.59 -6.09 14.13
N ALA A 13 -23.91 -5.02 13.40
CA ALA A 13 -23.91 -3.68 13.97
C ALA A 13 -24.95 -3.53 15.10
N GLU A 14 -26.12 -4.16 14.96
CA GLU A 14 -27.19 -4.16 15.97
C GLU A 14 -26.74 -4.87 17.26
N GLN A 15 -25.99 -5.96 17.15
CA GLN A 15 -25.38 -6.63 18.31
C GLN A 15 -24.35 -5.74 19.00
N MET A 16 -23.53 -5.01 18.24
CA MET A 16 -22.56 -4.07 18.81
C MET A 16 -23.25 -2.88 19.50
N GLU A 17 -24.35 -2.37 18.93
CA GLU A 17 -25.16 -1.32 19.52
C GLU A 17 -25.79 -1.74 20.85
N LEU A 18 -26.29 -2.98 20.94
CA LEU A 18 -26.82 -3.54 22.19
C LEU A 18 -25.73 -3.62 23.27
N TYR A 19 -24.54 -4.08 22.92
CA TYR A 19 -23.42 -4.14 23.86
C TYR A 19 -22.99 -2.73 24.32
N ALA A 20 -22.92 -1.77 23.41
CA ALA A 20 -22.61 -0.38 23.75
C ALA A 20 -23.66 0.27 24.66
N TYR A 21 -24.94 -0.10 24.53
CA TYR A 21 -26.00 0.35 25.43
C TYR A 21 -25.74 -0.11 26.87
N HIS A 22 -25.32 -1.37 27.06
CA HIS A 22 -25.02 -1.92 28.38
C HIS A 22 -23.64 -1.51 28.92
N LEU A 23 -22.70 -1.16 28.04
CA LEU A 23 -21.31 -0.81 28.37
C LEU A 23 -20.92 0.53 27.71
N PRO A 24 -21.51 1.67 28.15
CA PRO A 24 -21.40 2.95 27.44
C PRO A 24 -19.99 3.57 27.44
N HIS A 25 -19.12 3.11 28.35
CA HIS A 25 -17.74 3.60 28.46
C HIS A 25 -16.72 2.69 27.76
N ALA A 26 -17.16 1.55 27.24
CA ALA A 26 -16.28 0.64 26.50
C ALA A 26 -16.02 1.18 25.08
N THR A 27 -14.80 1.00 24.59
CA THR A 27 -14.45 1.34 23.22
C THR A 27 -15.01 0.30 22.26
N LEU A 28 -15.24 0.66 20.99
CA LEU A 28 -15.74 -0.29 20.00
C LEU A 28 -14.79 -1.50 19.81
N SER A 29 -13.47 -1.29 19.91
CA SER A 29 -12.48 -2.38 19.91
C SER A 29 -12.70 -3.33 21.10
N SER A 30 -12.87 -2.80 22.32
CA SER A 30 -13.13 -3.63 23.49
C SER A 30 -14.50 -4.32 23.46
N LEU A 31 -15.53 -3.67 22.89
CA LEU A 31 -16.85 -4.29 22.72
C LEU A 31 -16.78 -5.49 21.79
N MET A 32 -15.97 -5.40 20.72
CA MET A 32 -15.72 -6.51 19.81
C MET A 32 -15.04 -7.68 20.53
N ASP A 33 -14.03 -7.41 21.37
CA ASP A 33 -13.37 -8.45 22.17
C ASP A 33 -14.31 -9.12 23.18
N ILE A 34 -15.12 -8.31 23.89
CA ILE A 34 -16.11 -8.82 24.84
C ILE A 34 -17.16 -9.67 24.10
N PHE A 35 -17.63 -9.24 22.94
CA PHE A 35 -18.58 -10.01 22.14
C PHE A 35 -17.99 -11.37 21.74
N VAL A 36 -16.80 -11.37 21.15
CA VAL A 36 -16.15 -12.62 20.70
C VAL A 36 -15.87 -13.55 21.88
N HIS A 37 -15.55 -13.00 23.06
CA HIS A 37 -15.32 -13.80 24.26
C HIS A 37 -16.61 -14.41 24.85
N LEU A 38 -17.74 -13.71 24.76
CA LEU A 38 -19.01 -14.15 25.34
C LEU A 38 -19.90 -14.92 24.37
N CYS A 39 -19.69 -14.78 23.06
CA CYS A 39 -20.53 -15.45 22.07
C CYS A 39 -20.31 -16.97 22.11
N THR A 40 -21.40 -17.70 21.94
CA THR A 40 -21.38 -19.16 21.78
C THR A 40 -21.84 -19.48 20.36
N VAL A 41 -21.10 -20.36 19.69
CA VAL A 41 -21.42 -20.85 18.34
C VAL A 41 -21.36 -22.37 18.34
N ASP A 42 -22.00 -23.01 17.38
CA ASP A 42 -21.84 -24.44 17.17
C ASP A 42 -20.47 -24.69 16.52
N ASP A 43 -19.48 -25.01 17.35
CA ASP A 43 -18.08 -25.22 16.95
C ASP A 43 -17.91 -26.36 15.94
N SER A 44 -18.94 -27.18 15.68
CA SER A 44 -18.88 -28.21 14.63
C SER A 44 -19.13 -27.64 13.23
N LEU A 45 -19.83 -26.51 13.12
CA LEU A 45 -20.28 -25.93 11.85
C LEU A 45 -19.86 -24.47 11.65
N TYR A 46 -19.52 -23.75 12.72
CA TYR A 46 -19.25 -22.32 12.67
C TYR A 46 -18.00 -21.92 13.44
N PHE A 47 -17.43 -20.78 13.04
CA PHE A 47 -16.37 -20.10 13.77
C PHE A 47 -16.54 -18.58 13.66
N MET A 48 -15.96 -17.82 14.59
CA MET A 48 -15.95 -16.36 14.49
C MET A 48 -14.85 -15.90 13.52
N CYS A 49 -15.23 -15.08 12.54
CA CYS A 49 -14.31 -14.48 11.58
C CYS A 49 -13.26 -13.59 12.28
N ASN A 50 -12.10 -13.40 11.62
CA ASN A 50 -11.05 -12.52 12.12
C ASN A 50 -11.56 -11.07 12.24
N THR A 51 -11.37 -10.46 13.42
CA THR A 51 -11.77 -9.08 13.74
C THR A 51 -10.61 -8.10 13.85
N GLU A 52 -9.35 -8.52 13.66
CA GLU A 52 -8.15 -7.70 13.84
C GLU A 52 -8.16 -6.42 12.99
N GLY A 53 -8.51 -6.52 11.71
CA GLY A 53 -8.60 -5.36 10.82
C GLY A 53 -9.64 -4.34 11.30
N PHE A 54 -10.79 -4.82 11.74
CA PHE A 54 -11.85 -3.98 12.31
C PHE A 54 -11.40 -3.30 13.60
N LYS A 55 -10.77 -4.04 14.52
CA LYS A 55 -10.27 -3.50 15.79
C LYS A 55 -9.18 -2.45 15.58
N PHE A 56 -8.26 -2.70 14.64
CA PHE A 56 -7.24 -1.72 14.25
C PHE A 56 -7.87 -0.40 13.80
N LEU A 57 -8.88 -0.45 12.93
CA LEU A 57 -9.57 0.76 12.48
C LEU A 57 -10.33 1.43 13.64
N ALA A 58 -10.99 0.64 14.50
CA ALA A 58 -11.72 1.14 15.66
C ALA A 58 -10.84 1.92 16.64
N GLU A 59 -9.64 1.42 16.91
CA GLU A 59 -8.63 2.10 17.74
C GLU A 59 -8.11 3.37 17.05
N MET A 60 -7.78 3.29 15.76
CA MET A 60 -7.27 4.42 14.99
C MET A 60 -8.24 5.61 14.93
N ILE A 61 -9.56 5.36 14.97
CA ILE A 61 -10.59 6.42 14.85
C ILE A 61 -11.26 6.73 16.20
N GLN A 62 -10.78 6.14 17.30
CA GLN A 62 -11.41 6.24 18.62
C GLN A 62 -11.59 7.69 19.08
N HIS A 63 -10.61 8.56 18.82
CA HIS A 63 -10.64 9.98 19.20
C HIS A 63 -11.56 10.85 18.35
N VAL A 64 -12.12 10.33 17.25
CA VAL A 64 -13.04 11.10 16.39
C VAL A 64 -14.47 10.96 16.91
N PRO A 65 -15.22 12.06 17.12
CA PRO A 65 -16.60 12.01 17.57
C PRO A 65 -17.51 11.54 16.43
N LEU A 66 -17.97 10.29 16.52
CA LEU A 66 -18.82 9.66 15.51
C LEU A 66 -19.99 8.94 16.19
N PRO A 67 -21.20 8.95 15.59
CA PRO A 67 -22.26 8.03 15.95
C PRO A 67 -21.77 6.58 15.85
N LEU A 68 -22.21 5.73 16.77
CA LEU A 68 -21.77 4.34 16.84
C LEU A 68 -22.00 3.58 15.52
N ARG A 69 -23.17 3.76 14.89
CA ARG A 69 -23.48 3.16 13.59
C ARG A 69 -22.47 3.55 12.51
N ALA A 70 -22.18 4.84 12.38
CA ALA A 70 -21.22 5.33 11.39
C ALA A 70 -19.82 4.78 11.69
N ARG A 71 -19.41 4.78 12.97
CA ARG A 71 -18.13 4.21 13.41
C ARG A 71 -18.00 2.73 13.01
N TYR A 72 -19.02 1.92 13.27
CA TYR A 72 -19.03 0.51 12.88
C TYR A 72 -18.83 0.36 11.36
N VAL A 73 -19.58 1.12 10.55
CA VAL A 73 -19.48 1.07 9.09
C VAL A 73 -18.08 1.46 8.60
N PHE A 74 -17.46 2.50 9.17
CA PHE A 74 -16.08 2.87 8.85
C PHE A 74 -15.08 1.75 9.20
N CYS A 75 -15.26 1.06 10.32
CA CYS A 75 -14.40 -0.05 10.71
C CYS A 75 -14.57 -1.30 9.83
N CYS A 76 -15.64 -1.39 9.03
CA CYS A 76 -15.84 -2.42 8.02
C CYS A 76 -15.19 -2.07 6.66
N ALA A 77 -14.57 -0.90 6.52
CA ALA A 77 -13.97 -0.47 5.27
C ALA A 77 -12.80 -1.40 4.85
N PRO A 78 -12.74 -1.83 3.58
CA PRO A 78 -11.71 -2.75 3.09
C PRO A 78 -10.40 -1.99 2.88
N ILE A 79 -9.64 -1.79 3.96
CA ILE A 79 -8.41 -1.00 3.94
C ILE A 79 -7.20 -1.91 4.18
N ASN A 80 -6.16 -1.73 3.38
CA ASN A 80 -4.86 -2.30 3.67
C ASN A 80 -4.16 -1.52 4.79
N ASN A 81 -4.34 -1.96 6.03
CA ASN A 81 -3.79 -1.33 7.23
C ASN A 81 -2.24 -1.30 7.30
N LYS A 82 -1.56 -1.99 6.39
CA LYS A 82 -0.09 -1.98 6.28
C LYS A 82 0.44 -0.77 5.51
N LEU A 83 -0.43 -0.03 4.80
CA LEU A 83 -0.06 1.15 4.01
C LEU A 83 -0.36 2.44 4.81
N PRO A 84 0.66 3.11 5.37
CA PRO A 84 0.44 4.28 6.23
C PRO A 84 -0.28 5.43 5.52
N PHE A 85 -0.04 5.59 4.21
CA PHE A 85 -0.71 6.59 3.39
C PHE A 85 -2.23 6.37 3.36
N VAL A 86 -2.69 5.14 3.11
CA VAL A 86 -4.12 4.81 3.05
C VAL A 86 -4.78 5.04 4.42
N CYS A 87 -4.14 4.60 5.51
CA CYS A 87 -4.61 4.86 6.87
C CYS A 87 -4.74 6.37 7.18
N ALA A 88 -3.76 7.16 6.76
CA ALA A 88 -3.78 8.61 6.95
C ALA A 88 -4.92 9.28 6.17
N GLN A 89 -5.15 8.88 4.91
CA GLN A 89 -6.25 9.43 4.11
C GLN A 89 -7.62 9.00 4.64
N PHE A 90 -7.78 7.75 5.06
CA PHE A 90 -8.99 7.28 5.74
C PHE A 90 -9.31 8.12 6.98
N LEU A 91 -8.31 8.37 7.85
CA LEU A 91 -8.50 9.20 9.03
C LEU A 91 -8.88 10.65 8.67
N LYS A 92 -8.31 11.21 7.60
CA LYS A 92 -8.69 12.54 7.10
C LYS A 92 -10.15 12.57 6.61
N MET A 93 -10.60 11.56 5.84
CA MET A 93 -11.99 11.45 5.36
C MET A 93 -12.97 11.39 6.54
N ILE A 94 -12.66 10.60 7.56
CA ILE A 94 -13.50 10.46 8.75
C ILE A 94 -13.55 11.76 9.57
N ARG A 95 -12.44 12.48 9.67
CA ARG A 95 -12.44 13.82 10.31
C ARG A 95 -13.33 14.79 9.55
N GLN A 96 -13.32 14.80 8.22
CA GLN A 96 -14.25 15.61 7.43
C GLN A 96 -15.71 15.18 7.67
N TYR A 97 -15.97 13.87 7.66
CA TYR A 97 -17.28 13.33 7.97
C TYR A 97 -17.79 13.83 9.33
N SER A 98 -16.94 13.78 10.37
CA SER A 98 -17.31 14.22 11.73
C SER A 98 -17.64 15.72 11.84
N ARG A 99 -17.16 16.54 10.89
CA ARG A 99 -17.47 17.97 10.79
C ARG A 99 -18.70 18.25 9.93
N ASN A 100 -19.34 17.21 9.40
CA ASN A 100 -20.46 17.32 8.47
C ASN A 100 -20.07 18.10 7.19
N GLU A 101 -18.81 17.96 6.76
CA GLU A 101 -18.30 18.52 5.50
C GLU A 101 -18.21 17.42 4.42
N PRO A 102 -18.83 17.61 3.24
CA PRO A 102 -18.79 16.61 2.19
C PRO A 102 -17.39 16.46 1.60
N ILE A 103 -17.01 15.22 1.33
CA ILE A 103 -15.76 14.86 0.66
C ILE A 103 -16.00 14.97 -0.85
N THR A 104 -15.71 16.14 -1.42
CA THR A 104 -15.89 16.41 -2.85
C THR A 104 -14.68 15.93 -3.68
N LYS A 105 -14.83 15.91 -5.00
CA LYS A 105 -13.73 15.66 -5.95
C LYS A 105 -12.57 16.63 -5.73
N THR A 106 -12.86 17.90 -5.46
CA THR A 106 -11.82 18.90 -5.18
C THR A 106 -11.05 18.55 -3.91
N TRP A 107 -11.75 18.09 -2.86
CA TRP A 107 -11.10 17.59 -1.66
C TRP A 107 -10.21 16.38 -1.97
N MET A 108 -10.72 15.43 -2.77
CA MET A 108 -9.97 14.24 -3.18
C MET A 108 -8.72 14.58 -3.97
N CYS A 109 -8.79 15.52 -4.92
CA CYS A 109 -7.61 15.99 -5.65
C CYS A 109 -6.53 16.50 -4.71
N ASN A 110 -6.89 17.26 -3.67
CA ASN A 110 -5.93 17.75 -2.68
C ASN A 110 -5.43 16.63 -1.76
N ALA A 111 -6.25 15.63 -1.46
CA ALA A 111 -5.89 14.52 -0.58
C ALA A 111 -4.82 13.61 -1.21
N VAL A 112 -4.82 13.48 -2.53
CA VAL A 112 -3.94 12.58 -3.29
C VAL A 112 -2.95 13.30 -4.21
N ASP A 113 -2.81 14.62 -4.05
CA ASP A 113 -1.91 15.47 -4.84
C ASP A 113 -2.11 15.34 -6.37
N TRP A 114 -3.37 15.36 -6.81
CA TRP A 114 -3.75 15.25 -8.22
C TRP A 114 -3.41 16.52 -9.02
N PRO A 115 -2.97 16.44 -10.29
CA PRO A 115 -2.82 15.25 -11.13
C PRO A 115 -1.53 14.45 -10.87
N LEU A 116 -1.63 13.13 -11.05
CA LEU A 116 -0.52 12.21 -10.77
C LEU A 116 0.40 12.03 -11.99
N PRO A 117 1.73 12.15 -11.82
CA PRO A 117 2.66 11.90 -12.90
C PRO A 117 2.86 10.40 -13.17
N PRO A 118 3.30 10.01 -14.38
CA PRO A 118 3.71 8.65 -14.66
C PRO A 118 4.87 8.20 -13.74
N PRO A 119 4.87 6.93 -13.30
CA PRO A 119 5.88 6.43 -12.37
C PRO A 119 7.26 6.39 -13.04
N LYS A 120 8.30 6.81 -12.32
CA LYS A 120 9.71 6.75 -12.77
C LYS A 120 10.47 5.65 -12.05
N THR A 121 10.05 5.30 -10.85
CA THR A 121 10.59 4.25 -9.99
C THR A 121 9.51 3.23 -9.60
N ILE A 122 9.91 2.10 -9.01
CA ILE A 122 8.96 1.13 -8.44
C ILE A 122 8.27 1.69 -7.22
N MET A 123 8.94 2.53 -6.44
CA MET A 123 8.32 3.19 -5.30
C MET A 123 7.20 4.13 -5.74
N ASP A 124 7.37 4.81 -6.87
CA ASP A 124 6.31 5.64 -7.46
C ASP A 124 5.11 4.77 -7.85
N LEU A 125 5.34 3.61 -8.49
CA LEU A 125 4.27 2.69 -8.88
C LEU A 125 3.48 2.17 -7.66
N VAL A 126 4.17 1.79 -6.59
CA VAL A 126 3.56 1.36 -5.31
C VAL A 126 2.76 2.50 -4.67
N HIS A 127 3.25 3.74 -4.79
CA HIS A 127 2.49 4.90 -4.31
C HIS A 127 1.22 5.12 -5.13
N LEU A 128 1.28 4.99 -6.46
CA LEU A 128 0.10 5.07 -7.33
C LEU A 128 -0.95 4.00 -6.98
N GLU A 129 -0.53 2.76 -6.71
CA GLU A 129 -1.41 1.70 -6.19
C GLU A 129 -2.05 2.11 -4.85
N SER A 130 -1.27 2.72 -3.95
CA SER A 130 -1.82 3.20 -2.68
C SER A 130 -2.82 4.35 -2.86
N VAL A 131 -2.66 5.19 -3.89
CA VAL A 131 -3.65 6.22 -4.24
C VAL A 131 -4.91 5.57 -4.81
N PHE A 132 -4.76 4.55 -5.65
CA PHE A 132 -5.88 3.79 -6.19
C PHE A 132 -6.75 3.19 -5.06
N ASP A 133 -6.13 2.57 -4.05
CA ASP A 133 -6.82 2.08 -2.85
C ASP A 133 -7.62 3.18 -2.13
N VAL A 134 -7.11 4.42 -2.10
CA VAL A 134 -7.81 5.57 -1.49
C VAL A 134 -9.02 6.02 -2.33
N LEU A 135 -8.95 5.93 -3.66
CA LEU A 135 -10.09 6.21 -4.53
C LEU A 135 -11.17 5.13 -4.39
N GLU A 136 -10.78 3.85 -4.36
CA GLU A 136 -11.70 2.73 -4.12
C GLU A 136 -12.36 2.82 -2.73
N LEU A 137 -11.61 3.24 -1.71
CA LEU A 137 -12.15 3.54 -0.38
C LEU A 137 -13.23 4.63 -0.43
N TYR A 138 -12.98 5.74 -1.15
CA TYR A 138 -13.98 6.79 -1.35
C TYR A 138 -15.27 6.21 -1.95
N LEU A 139 -15.13 5.42 -3.01
CA LEU A 139 -16.25 4.85 -3.74
C LEU A 139 -17.02 3.86 -2.86
N TRP A 140 -16.32 3.02 -2.09
CA TRP A 140 -16.93 2.10 -1.13
C TRP A 140 -17.76 2.84 -0.07
N LEU A 141 -17.23 3.97 0.44
CA LEU A 141 -17.92 4.82 1.42
C LEU A 141 -19.12 5.56 0.80
N SER A 142 -19.06 5.90 -0.48
CA SER A 142 -20.16 6.60 -1.16
C SER A 142 -21.47 5.81 -1.21
N TYR A 143 -21.41 4.47 -1.27
CA TYR A 143 -22.61 3.63 -1.19
C TYR A 143 -23.28 3.64 0.19
N ARG A 144 -22.56 4.05 1.23
CA ARG A 144 -23.03 4.05 2.63
C ARG A 144 -23.38 5.45 3.13
N PHE A 145 -22.67 6.46 2.64
CA PHE A 145 -22.83 7.86 3.04
C PHE A 145 -22.97 8.74 1.79
N PRO A 146 -24.03 8.57 0.99
CA PRO A 146 -24.16 9.25 -0.31
C PRO A 146 -24.13 10.78 -0.20
N ASP A 147 -24.69 11.34 0.86
CA ASP A 147 -24.71 12.80 1.10
C ASP A 147 -23.31 13.36 1.41
N MET A 148 -22.43 12.53 1.97
CA MET A 148 -21.08 12.93 2.38
C MET A 148 -20.02 12.65 1.30
N PHE A 149 -20.33 11.77 0.34
CA PHE A 149 -19.44 11.38 -0.75
C PHE A 149 -20.17 11.53 -2.10
N PRO A 150 -20.49 12.77 -2.51
CA PRO A 150 -21.42 13.04 -3.62
C PRO A 150 -20.84 12.77 -5.02
N ASP A 151 -19.51 12.85 -5.17
CA ASP A 151 -18.87 12.98 -6.49
C ASP A 151 -18.43 11.63 -7.09
N VAL A 152 -19.26 10.59 -6.93
CA VAL A 152 -18.96 9.19 -7.32
C VAL A 152 -18.48 9.07 -8.76
N LYS A 153 -19.17 9.71 -9.71
CA LYS A 153 -18.83 9.64 -11.14
C LYS A 153 -17.46 10.25 -11.42
N LEU A 154 -17.18 11.41 -10.83
CA LEU A 154 -15.92 12.12 -11.03
C LEU A 154 -14.74 11.36 -10.41
N VAL A 155 -14.95 10.71 -9.26
CA VAL A 155 -13.91 9.88 -8.63
C VAL A 155 -13.67 8.59 -9.41
N ARG A 156 -14.71 7.98 -10.01
CA ARG A 156 -14.55 6.85 -10.96
C ARG A 156 -13.74 7.23 -12.21
N GLU A 157 -13.91 8.44 -12.72
CA GLU A 157 -13.10 8.95 -13.83
C GLU A 157 -11.63 9.09 -13.43
N MET A 158 -11.35 9.63 -12.23
CA MET A 158 -9.99 9.69 -11.68
C MET A 158 -9.37 8.30 -11.51
N GLU A 159 -10.14 7.34 -11.01
CA GLU A 159 -9.71 5.94 -10.87
C GLU A 159 -9.35 5.33 -12.22
N THR A 160 -10.16 5.55 -13.26
CA THR A 160 -9.91 5.04 -14.62
C THR A 160 -8.65 5.66 -15.24
N GLU A 161 -8.45 6.96 -15.04
CA GLU A 161 -7.24 7.66 -15.48
C GLU A 161 -6.00 7.11 -14.76
N LEU A 162 -6.10 6.89 -13.44
CA LEU A 162 -5.02 6.33 -12.64
C LEU A 162 -4.70 4.88 -13.03
N ASP A 163 -5.70 4.04 -13.27
CA ASP A 163 -5.51 2.65 -13.72
C ASP A 163 -4.71 2.61 -15.03
N THR A 164 -5.01 3.52 -15.96
CA THR A 164 -4.26 3.65 -17.21
C THR A 164 -2.78 4.01 -16.96
N ILE A 165 -2.51 4.92 -16.01
CA ILE A 165 -1.14 5.29 -15.64
C ILE A 165 -0.40 4.11 -15.00
N ILE A 166 -1.06 3.37 -14.10
CA ILE A 166 -0.51 2.18 -13.44
C ILE A 166 -0.20 1.11 -14.49
N GLN A 167 -1.13 0.83 -15.40
CA GLN A 167 -0.96 -0.15 -16.47
C GLN A 167 0.26 0.17 -17.35
N GLN A 168 0.44 1.45 -17.72
CA GLN A 168 1.63 1.90 -18.46
C GLN A 168 2.92 1.71 -17.65
N GLY A 169 2.87 1.97 -16.33
CA GLY A 169 3.97 1.72 -15.41
C GLY A 169 4.36 0.24 -15.33
N ILE A 170 3.38 -0.64 -15.20
CA ILE A 170 3.58 -2.10 -15.16
C ILE A 170 4.19 -2.60 -16.47
N PHE A 171 3.74 -2.11 -17.64
CA PHE A 171 4.34 -2.48 -18.92
C PHE A 171 5.84 -2.14 -19.00
N GLN A 172 6.26 -1.10 -18.25
CA GLN A 172 7.65 -0.65 -18.17
C GLN A 172 8.35 -1.07 -16.87
N ILE A 173 7.85 -2.09 -16.15
CA ILE A 173 8.34 -2.47 -14.81
C ILE A 173 9.85 -2.73 -14.75
N THR A 174 10.43 -3.32 -15.80
CA THR A 174 11.87 -3.57 -15.89
C THR A 174 12.69 -2.28 -15.93
N ARG A 175 12.17 -1.23 -16.57
CA ARG A 175 12.77 0.12 -16.58
C ARG A 175 12.63 0.80 -15.23
N LEU A 176 11.46 0.69 -14.59
CA LEU A 176 11.22 1.24 -13.26
C LEU A 176 12.18 0.64 -12.22
N LEU A 177 12.42 -0.67 -12.27
CA LEU A 177 13.39 -1.36 -11.41
C LEU A 177 14.81 -0.82 -11.61
N ARG A 178 15.25 -0.66 -12.87
CA ARG A 178 16.58 -0.10 -13.19
C ARG A 178 16.75 1.31 -12.67
N ASN A 179 15.75 2.17 -12.86
CA ASN A 179 15.79 3.55 -12.37
C ASN A 179 15.84 3.59 -10.84
N SER A 180 15.11 2.69 -10.17
CA SER A 180 15.12 2.58 -8.70
C SER A 180 16.51 2.20 -8.17
N GLU A 181 17.21 1.28 -8.84
CA GLU A 181 18.61 0.96 -8.50
C GLU A 181 19.57 2.14 -8.71
N GLN A 182 19.32 2.99 -9.71
CA GLN A 182 20.17 4.15 -9.99
C GLN A 182 19.97 5.25 -8.95
N VAL A 183 18.72 5.56 -8.61
CA VAL A 183 18.39 6.56 -7.57
C VAL A 183 19.03 6.19 -6.23
N LEU A 184 19.03 4.90 -5.85
CA LEU A 184 19.69 4.45 -4.63
C LEU A 184 21.22 4.55 -4.65
N ARG A 185 21.85 4.54 -5.84
CA ARG A 185 23.31 4.68 -5.98
C ARG A 185 23.76 6.14 -5.96
N ASP A 186 22.90 7.05 -6.42
CA ASP A 186 23.20 8.48 -6.50
C ASP A 186 22.83 9.23 -5.21
N ASP A 187 22.29 8.54 -4.19
CA ASP A 187 21.97 9.12 -2.88
C ASP A 187 23.26 9.37 -2.05
N PRO A 188 23.65 10.65 -1.82
CA PRO A 188 24.90 11.00 -1.14
C PRO A 188 24.93 10.63 0.35
N GLU A 189 23.82 10.22 0.96
CA GLU A 189 23.76 9.77 2.36
C GLU A 189 24.10 8.26 2.55
N SER A 190 24.35 7.52 1.47
CA SER A 190 24.69 6.09 1.51
C SER A 190 26.18 5.77 1.77
N GLU A 191 27.01 6.75 2.14
CA GLU A 191 28.42 6.51 2.49
C GLU A 191 28.52 5.82 3.87
N PRO A 192 29.09 4.60 3.97
CA PRO A 192 29.22 3.92 5.25
C PRO A 192 30.17 4.68 6.18
N LEU A 193 29.80 4.79 7.47
CA LEU A 193 30.58 5.44 8.54
C LEU A 193 32.06 4.99 8.60
N SER A 194 32.39 3.81 8.06
CA SER A 194 33.75 3.27 7.97
C SER A 194 34.71 4.11 7.11
N LYS A 195 34.21 4.90 6.14
CA LYS A 195 35.06 5.74 5.28
C LYS A 195 35.40 7.11 5.87
N ARG A 196 34.68 7.55 6.91
CA ARG A 196 34.99 8.81 7.63
C ARG A 196 36.27 8.71 8.47
N THR A 197 36.60 7.53 8.99
CA THR A 197 37.83 7.29 9.78
C THR A 197 39.06 6.97 8.94
N ALA A 198 38.88 6.50 7.69
CA ALA A 198 40.00 6.15 6.81
C ALA A 198 40.71 7.35 6.16
N ARG A 199 40.18 8.58 6.29
CA ARG A 199 40.85 9.79 5.78
C ARG A 199 41.96 10.34 6.70
N MET A 200 42.17 9.75 7.89
CA MET A 200 43.26 10.16 8.80
C MET A 200 44.35 9.09 9.03
N ALA A 201 44.27 7.91 8.43
CA ALA A 201 45.32 6.89 8.57
C ALA A 201 45.62 6.21 7.23
N GLY A 202 46.90 6.17 6.87
CA GLY A 202 47.39 5.76 5.57
C GLY A 202 47.08 4.30 5.19
N GLN A 203 46.83 4.14 3.88
CA GLN A 203 47.33 3.08 3.02
C GLN A 203 47.27 1.63 3.55
N VAL A 204 46.16 0.92 3.32
CA VAL A 204 46.18 -0.55 3.12
C VAL A 204 45.08 -0.99 2.13
N MET A 205 45.52 -1.69 1.07
CA MET A 205 44.84 -2.63 0.17
C MET A 205 43.35 -2.44 -0.16
N ALA A 206 43.09 -2.04 -1.41
CA ALA A 206 41.78 -2.12 -2.04
C ALA A 206 41.35 -3.58 -2.26
N HIS A 207 40.28 -4.01 -1.59
CA HIS A 207 39.51 -5.18 -1.99
C HIS A 207 38.18 -4.74 -2.62
N ASN A 208 37.90 -5.31 -3.78
CA ASN A 208 36.87 -4.90 -4.71
C ASN A 208 35.51 -5.47 -4.29
N HIS A 209 34.78 -4.79 -3.40
CA HIS A 209 33.40 -5.18 -3.04
C HIS A 209 32.40 -4.37 -3.88
N LYS A 210 31.84 -4.99 -4.92
CA LYS A 210 30.85 -4.37 -5.84
C LYS A 210 29.49 -5.08 -5.83
N THR A 211 29.15 -5.84 -4.79
CA THR A 211 28.06 -6.84 -4.87
C THR A 211 26.90 -6.73 -3.87
N ASP A 212 26.88 -5.84 -2.87
CA ASP A 212 25.87 -5.94 -1.79
C ASP A 212 24.64 -5.01 -1.85
N GLU A 213 24.56 -4.06 -2.78
CA GLU A 213 23.45 -3.09 -2.78
C GLU A 213 22.24 -3.53 -3.63
N LYS A 214 22.45 -4.44 -4.59
CA LYS A 214 21.36 -5.04 -5.35
C LYS A 214 20.47 -5.93 -4.47
N GLY A 215 21.06 -6.58 -3.46
CA GLY A 215 20.34 -7.36 -2.46
C GLY A 215 19.34 -6.50 -1.70
N LYS A 216 19.77 -5.32 -1.22
CA LYS A 216 18.93 -4.44 -0.39
C LYS A 216 17.59 -4.06 -1.04
N LEU A 217 17.58 -3.64 -2.31
CA LEU A 217 16.34 -3.28 -3.00
C LEU A 217 15.48 -4.53 -3.29
N SER A 218 16.08 -5.61 -3.78
CA SER A 218 15.32 -6.84 -4.04
C SER A 218 14.74 -7.44 -2.77
N ASP A 219 15.48 -7.40 -1.67
CA ASP A 219 15.07 -7.89 -0.36
C ASP A 219 13.99 -6.99 0.25
N MET A 220 14.06 -5.66 0.03
CA MET A 220 13.00 -4.73 0.41
C MET A 220 11.70 -4.99 -0.37
N LEU A 221 11.79 -5.24 -1.67
CA LEU A 221 10.61 -5.51 -2.52
C LEU A 221 9.95 -6.84 -2.12
N VAL A 222 10.75 -7.86 -1.78
CA VAL A 222 10.24 -9.15 -1.27
C VAL A 222 9.69 -9.01 0.15
N ALA A 223 10.37 -8.30 1.05
CA ALA A 223 9.93 -8.07 2.42
C ALA A 223 8.62 -7.28 2.50
N ARG A 224 8.39 -6.36 1.56
CA ARG A 224 7.12 -5.64 1.42
C ARG A 224 6.04 -6.43 0.68
N GLY A 225 6.35 -7.66 0.23
CA GLY A 225 5.40 -8.51 -0.48
C GLY A 225 5.04 -8.02 -1.88
N LEU A 226 5.79 -7.05 -2.42
CA LEU A 226 5.51 -6.41 -3.71
C LEU A 226 5.87 -7.33 -4.90
N ILE A 227 6.82 -8.25 -4.70
CA ILE A 227 7.27 -9.20 -5.73
C ILE A 227 7.56 -10.55 -5.07
N THR A 228 7.11 -11.65 -5.69
CA THR A 228 7.46 -13.00 -5.21
C THR A 228 8.92 -13.34 -5.53
N PRO A 229 9.59 -14.19 -4.74
CA PRO A 229 10.97 -14.62 -5.02
C PRO A 229 11.14 -15.23 -6.42
N GLN A 230 10.08 -15.87 -6.95
CA GLN A 230 10.07 -16.43 -8.31
C GLN A 230 9.98 -15.35 -9.39
N MET A 231 9.14 -14.33 -9.21
CA MET A 231 9.07 -13.17 -10.12
C MET A 231 10.38 -12.38 -10.11
N LEU A 232 10.99 -12.20 -8.93
CA LEU A 232 12.31 -11.57 -8.81
C LEU A 232 13.37 -12.33 -9.63
N LYS A 233 13.39 -13.67 -9.55
CA LYS A 233 14.35 -14.51 -10.30
C LYS A 233 14.15 -14.40 -11.82
N LYS A 234 12.90 -14.37 -12.30
CA LYS A 234 12.58 -14.12 -13.72
C LYS A 234 13.00 -12.73 -14.17
N LEU A 235 12.70 -11.69 -13.38
CA LEU A 235 13.10 -10.31 -13.67
C LEU A 235 14.63 -10.16 -13.71
N GLN A 236 15.37 -10.81 -12.80
CA GLN A 236 16.84 -10.82 -12.83
C GLN A 236 17.39 -11.49 -14.10
N GLN A 237 16.73 -12.55 -14.60
CA GLN A 237 17.08 -13.20 -15.86
C GLN A 237 16.83 -12.27 -17.05
N GLU A 238 15.66 -11.61 -17.11
CA GLU A 238 15.30 -10.66 -18.17
C GLU A 238 16.22 -9.44 -18.21
N LEU A 239 16.57 -8.89 -17.03
CA LEU A 239 17.55 -7.80 -16.91
C LEU A 239 18.94 -8.22 -17.41
N SER A 240 19.34 -9.47 -17.14
CA SER A 240 20.62 -10.01 -17.58
C SER A 240 20.66 -10.23 -19.09
N THR A 241 19.58 -10.72 -19.70
CA THR A 241 19.46 -10.88 -21.16
C THR A 241 19.45 -9.54 -21.88
N ASP A 242 18.75 -8.55 -21.33
CA ASP A 242 18.63 -7.23 -21.94
C ASP A 242 19.93 -6.39 -21.81
N SER A 243 20.74 -6.65 -20.78
CA SER A 243 22.10 -6.10 -20.70
C SER A 243 23.06 -6.65 -21.78
N LYS A 244 22.82 -7.88 -22.27
CA LYS A 244 23.63 -8.53 -23.31
C LYS A 244 23.24 -8.04 -24.71
N THR A 245 21.95 -7.81 -24.96
CA THR A 245 21.45 -7.23 -26.23
C THR A 245 21.92 -5.78 -26.41
N ASP A 246 21.90 -4.96 -25.35
CA ASP A 246 22.36 -3.56 -25.42
C ASP A 246 23.89 -3.46 -25.62
N ARG A 247 24.67 -4.36 -25.01
CA ARG A 247 26.13 -4.48 -25.28
C ARG A 247 26.44 -4.94 -26.71
N SER A 248 25.60 -5.78 -27.30
CA SER A 248 25.77 -6.26 -28.69
C SER A 248 25.48 -5.15 -29.71
N LYS A 249 24.47 -4.31 -29.46
CA LYS A 249 24.13 -3.13 -30.29
C LYS A 249 25.19 -2.02 -30.23
N LYS A 250 25.82 -1.80 -29.07
CA LYS A 250 26.95 -0.84 -28.92
C LYS A 250 28.24 -1.31 -29.62
N LYS A 251 28.50 -2.63 -29.68
CA LYS A 251 29.65 -3.16 -30.43
C LYS A 251 29.49 -3.03 -31.95
N THR A 252 28.30 -3.26 -32.48
CA THR A 252 28.01 -3.15 -33.92
C THR A 252 28.09 -1.70 -34.42
N THR A 253 27.59 -0.73 -33.64
CA THR A 253 27.70 0.71 -33.97
C THR A 253 29.13 1.24 -33.87
N ALA A 254 29.95 0.75 -32.93
CA ALA A 254 31.37 1.11 -32.85
C ALA A 254 32.21 0.56 -34.01
N ILE A 255 31.84 -0.60 -34.56
CA ILE A 255 32.52 -1.19 -35.73
C ILE A 255 32.23 -0.40 -37.02
N HIS A 256 31.02 0.17 -37.16
CA HIS A 256 30.68 1.00 -38.32
C HIS A 256 31.32 2.39 -38.33
N ARG A 257 31.67 2.96 -37.17
CA ARG A 257 32.38 4.25 -37.08
C ARG A 257 33.90 4.16 -37.32
N ARG A 258 34.49 2.95 -37.32
CA ARG A 258 35.92 2.73 -37.61
C ARG A 258 36.23 2.38 -39.06
N ARG A 259 35.24 2.38 -39.95
CA ARG A 259 35.36 2.02 -41.38
C ARG A 259 35.03 3.18 -42.34
N LYS A 260 35.10 4.43 -41.89
CA LYS A 260 35.11 5.62 -42.74
C LYS A 260 36.40 6.39 -42.51
#